data_AF-A0A950HBH1-F1
#
_entry.id   AF-A0A950HBH1-F1
#
_cell.length_a   1.000
_cell.length_b   1.000
_cell.length_c   1.000
_cell.angle_alpha   90.00
_cell.angle_beta   90.00
_cell.angle_gamma   90.00
#
_symmetry.space_group_name_H-M   'P 1'
#
loop_
_entity.id
_entity.type
_entity.pdbx_description
1 polymer ?
#
loop_
_entity_poly.entity_id
_entity_poly.type
_entity_poly.pdbx_seq_one_letter_code
_entity_poly.pdbx_strand_id
1 'polypeptide(L)'
;NRLHFVLTGDEIPEYNILYAGQQQEDELHCYVFDVAPKQIVGKKRYFQGRIWVDDHDFQIVKTYGKTVPDIRKKKGQENLFPNFTTWREQIDGKYWFPTYTRADDTLHFSNGDVKIREIVKYENYKQFGSKSRITYQGQEVPRGSGQPGQAPPPK
;
A
#
# COMPACT_ATOMS: atom_id res chain seq x y z
N ASN A 1 11.26 0.21 1.46
CA ASN A 1 10.42 -0.69 2.29
C ASN A 1 9.01 -0.65 1.70
N ARG A 2 8.33 -1.78 1.48
CA ARG A 2 6.95 -1.85 0.92
C ARG A 2 5.93 -2.20 2.01
N LEU A 3 5.91 -1.46 3.12
CA LEU A 3 4.94 -1.66 4.21
C LEU A 3 3.49 -1.50 3.70
N HIS A 4 3.23 -0.49 2.86
CA HIS A 4 1.91 -0.32 2.22
C HIS A 4 1.92 -0.97 0.85
N PHE A 5 1.92 -2.30 0.82
CA PHE A 5 1.88 -3.01 -0.46
C PHE A 5 0.54 -2.80 -1.15
N VAL A 6 0.56 -2.18 -2.33
CA VAL A 6 -0.55 -2.13 -3.29
C VAL A 6 -0.10 -2.90 -4.52
N LEU A 7 -1.02 -3.66 -5.10
CA LEU A 7 -0.81 -4.37 -6.36
C LEU A 7 -1.60 -3.67 -7.46
N THR A 8 -0.89 -2.93 -8.31
CA THR A 8 -1.51 -2.24 -9.48
C THR A 8 -1.47 -3.14 -10.70
N GLY A 9 -2.30 -2.84 -11.71
CA GLY A 9 -2.34 -3.60 -12.97
C GLY A 9 -0.98 -3.77 -13.63
N ASP A 10 -0.14 -2.72 -13.59
CA ASP A 10 1.22 -2.74 -14.15
C ASP A 10 2.19 -3.62 -13.35
N GLU A 11 1.93 -3.84 -12.06
CA GLU A 11 2.78 -4.68 -11.20
C GLU A 11 2.38 -6.17 -11.26
N ILE A 12 1.13 -6.51 -11.63
CA ILE A 12 0.63 -7.90 -11.71
C ILE A 12 1.57 -8.83 -12.50
N PRO A 13 2.11 -8.45 -13.68
CA PRO A 13 2.99 -9.33 -14.45
C PRO A 13 4.27 -9.73 -13.71
N GLU A 14 4.67 -8.98 -12.68
CA GLU A 14 5.90 -9.22 -11.90
C GLU A 14 5.71 -10.24 -10.77
N TYR A 15 4.48 -10.64 -10.44
CA TYR A 15 4.17 -11.51 -9.30
C TYR A 15 3.52 -12.82 -9.73
N ASN A 16 3.90 -13.90 -9.06
CA ASN A 16 3.06 -15.09 -8.93
C ASN A 16 2.01 -14.81 -7.86
N ILE A 17 0.74 -14.99 -8.21
CA ILE A 17 -0.41 -14.76 -7.36
C ILE A 17 -1.20 -16.07 -7.32
N LEU A 18 -1.20 -16.72 -6.17
CA LEU A 18 -1.81 -18.04 -5.98
C LEU A 18 -2.98 -17.91 -5.04
N TYR A 19 -4.15 -18.36 -5.48
CA TYR A 19 -5.33 -18.40 -4.62
C TYR A 19 -5.15 -19.45 -3.52
N ALA A 20 -5.28 -19.02 -2.26
CA ALA A 20 -5.07 -19.83 -1.07
C ALA A 20 -6.38 -20.21 -0.36
N GLY A 21 -7.52 -19.65 -0.78
CA GLY A 21 -8.84 -19.94 -0.22
C GLY A 21 -9.60 -18.69 0.22
N GLN A 22 -10.61 -18.89 1.07
CA GLN A 22 -11.37 -17.81 1.71
C GLN A 22 -11.11 -17.83 3.22
N GLN A 23 -11.10 -16.66 3.85
CA GLN A 23 -10.97 -16.50 5.29
C GLN A 23 -11.86 -15.37 5.79
N GLN A 24 -12.40 -15.52 7.00
CA GLN A 24 -13.02 -14.43 7.73
C GLN A 24 -11.93 -13.58 8.39
N GLU A 25 -11.92 -12.28 8.15
CA GLU A 25 -11.07 -11.30 8.82
C GLU A 25 -11.96 -10.28 9.52
N ASP A 26 -12.11 -10.42 10.84
CA ASP A 26 -13.07 -9.67 11.65
C ASP A 26 -14.48 -9.73 11.06
N GLU A 27 -15.02 -8.62 10.56
CA GLU A 27 -16.35 -8.53 9.94
C GLU A 27 -16.35 -8.78 8.43
N LEU A 28 -15.19 -9.01 7.81
CA LEU A 28 -15.01 -9.11 6.36
C LEU A 28 -14.82 -10.56 5.89
N HIS A 29 -15.52 -10.93 4.83
CA HIS A 29 -15.25 -12.15 4.08
C HIS A 29 -14.17 -11.85 3.02
N CYS A 30 -13.07 -12.61 3.04
CA CYS A 30 -11.92 -12.33 2.19
C CYS A 30 -11.53 -13.50 1.30
N TYR A 31 -11.18 -13.21 0.05
CA TYR A 31 -10.31 -14.06 -0.75
C TYR A 31 -8.86 -13.89 -0.31
N VAL A 32 -8.13 -15.01 -0.20
CA VAL A 32 -6.75 -15.02 0.27
C VAL A 32 -5.84 -15.43 -0.87
N PHE A 33 -4.74 -14.69 -1.04
CA PHE A 33 -3.74 -14.97 -2.07
C PHE A 33 -2.33 -14.95 -1.49
N ASP A 34 -1.51 -15.92 -1.88
CA ASP A 34 -0.07 -15.88 -1.70
C ASP A 34 0.57 -15.17 -2.91
N VAL A 35 1.43 -14.19 -2.61
CA VAL A 35 2.05 -13.28 -3.58
C VAL A 35 3.56 -13.34 -3.42
N ALA A 36 4.26 -13.65 -4.51
CA ALA A 36 5.72 -13.67 -4.55
C ALA A 36 6.23 -13.12 -5.89
N PRO A 37 7.34 -12.35 -5.90
CA PRO A 37 7.89 -11.86 -7.16
C PRO A 37 8.34 -13.04 -8.03
N LYS A 38 8.04 -12.99 -9.33
CA LYS A 38 8.49 -14.01 -10.30
C LYS A 38 10.01 -14.06 -10.41
N GLN A 39 10.63 -12.89 -10.27
CA GLN A 39 12.08 -12.73 -10.35
C GLN A 39 12.53 -11.52 -9.54
N ILE A 40 13.75 -11.60 -9.02
CA ILE A 40 14.40 -10.48 -8.32
C ILE A 40 15.27 -9.72 -9.31
N VAL A 41 14.75 -8.61 -9.82
CA VAL A 41 15.54 -7.67 -10.63
C VAL A 41 16.35 -6.75 -9.72
N GLY A 42 17.64 -6.60 -10.02
CA GLY A 42 18.57 -5.77 -9.25
C GLY A 42 18.06 -4.34 -9.06
N LYS A 43 18.31 -3.77 -7.88
CA LYS A 43 17.89 -2.41 -7.45
C LYS A 43 16.39 -2.21 -7.23
N LYS A 44 15.53 -3.17 -7.58
CA LYS A 44 14.10 -3.13 -7.23
C LYS A 44 13.83 -3.79 -5.88
N ARG A 45 12.71 -3.42 -5.26
CA ARG A 45 12.17 -4.04 -4.04
C ARG A 45 10.77 -4.55 -4.34
N TYR A 46 10.47 -5.73 -3.83
CA TYR A 46 9.20 -6.41 -4.01
C TYR A 46 8.58 -6.72 -2.65
N PHE A 47 7.30 -7.04 -2.67
CA PHE A 47 6.62 -7.64 -1.52
C PHE A 47 6.58 -9.16 -1.71
N GLN A 48 6.75 -9.92 -0.64
CA GLN A 48 6.47 -11.35 -0.65
C GLN A 48 5.70 -11.70 0.60
N GLY A 49 4.57 -12.37 0.45
CA GLY A 49 3.70 -12.72 1.55
C GLY A 49 2.29 -13.06 1.10
N ARG A 50 1.32 -12.84 1.98
CA ARG A 50 -0.09 -13.11 1.80
C ARG A 50 -0.90 -11.82 1.83
N ILE A 51 -1.93 -11.77 1.00
CA ILE A 51 -2.91 -10.68 0.96
C ILE A 51 -4.31 -11.22 1.17
N TRP A 52 -5.13 -10.43 1.85
CA TRP A 52 -6.57 -10.66 2.01
C TRP A 52 -7.30 -9.57 1.25
N VAL A 53 -8.15 -10.00 0.34
CA VAL A 53 -8.93 -9.15 -0.57
C VAL A 53 -10.39 -9.34 -0.18
N ASP A 54 -11.04 -8.25 0.22
CA ASP A 54 -12.47 -8.24 0.52
C ASP A 54 -13.29 -8.74 -0.69
N ASP A 55 -14.31 -9.55 -0.45
CA ASP A 55 -15.09 -10.19 -1.52
C ASP A 55 -16.21 -9.32 -2.10
N HIS A 56 -16.46 -8.14 -1.53
CA HIS A 56 -17.44 -7.17 -2.02
C HIS A 56 -16.79 -6.09 -2.90
N ASP A 57 -15.80 -5.36 -2.36
CA ASP A 57 -15.14 -4.23 -3.01
C ASP A 57 -13.86 -4.64 -3.77
N PHE A 58 -13.39 -5.89 -3.61
CA PHE A 58 -12.15 -6.41 -4.17
C PHE A 58 -10.90 -5.58 -3.83
N GLN A 59 -10.93 -4.93 -2.67
CA GLN A 59 -9.79 -4.17 -2.14
C GLN A 59 -8.97 -5.05 -1.22
N ILE A 60 -7.65 -4.86 -1.23
CA ILE A 60 -6.78 -5.48 -0.23
C ILE A 60 -7.13 -4.84 1.11
N VAL A 61 -7.48 -5.63 2.12
CA VAL A 61 -7.83 -5.15 3.48
C VAL A 61 -6.77 -5.51 4.51
N LYS A 62 -6.00 -6.57 4.26
CA LYS A 62 -4.87 -6.98 5.10
C LYS A 62 -3.73 -7.54 4.25
N THR A 63 -2.50 -7.29 4.67
CA THR A 63 -1.30 -7.92 4.11
C THR A 63 -0.41 -8.43 5.23
N TYR A 64 0.17 -9.61 5.04
CA TYR A 64 1.21 -10.18 5.90
C TYR A 64 2.39 -10.61 5.05
N GLY A 65 3.58 -10.11 5.33
CA GLY A 65 4.76 -10.50 4.56
C GLY A 65 5.93 -9.56 4.79
N LYS A 66 6.89 -9.59 3.87
CA LYS A 66 8.10 -8.76 3.98
C LYS A 66 8.51 -8.15 2.65
N THR A 67 9.36 -7.14 2.75
CA THR A 67 10.09 -6.64 1.59
C THR A 67 11.19 -7.63 1.19
N VAL A 68 11.34 -7.91 -0.10
CA VAL A 68 12.39 -8.76 -0.66
C VAL A 68 13.11 -8.10 -1.84
N PRO A 69 14.38 -8.46 -2.12
CA PRO A 69 15.23 -9.35 -1.33
C PRO A 69 15.82 -8.62 -0.11
N ASP A 70 16.21 -9.40 0.90
CA ASP A 70 17.14 -8.94 1.92
C ASP A 70 18.48 -8.57 1.26
N ILE A 71 19.16 -7.55 1.78
CA ILE A 71 20.46 -7.12 1.29
C ILE A 71 21.53 -7.77 2.15
N ARG A 72 22.37 -8.61 1.55
CA ARG A 72 23.59 -9.11 2.18
C ARG A 72 24.78 -8.79 1.29
N LYS A 73 25.53 -7.72 1.60
CA LYS A 73 26.74 -7.33 0.86
C LYS A 73 27.99 -7.89 1.53
N LYS A 74 29.07 -8.01 0.75
CA LYS A 74 30.42 -8.29 1.29
C LYS A 74 30.82 -7.18 2.27
N LYS A 75 31.56 -7.53 3.34
CA LYS A 75 32.01 -6.65 4.44
C LYS A 75 30.96 -6.31 5.52
N GLY A 76 30.03 -7.22 5.81
CA GLY A 76 29.10 -7.07 6.95
C GLY A 76 28.02 -6.00 6.78
N GLN A 77 27.84 -5.45 5.57
CA GLN A 77 26.74 -4.52 5.29
C GLN A 77 25.48 -5.31 4.92
N GLU A 78 24.66 -5.56 5.93
CA GLU A 78 23.38 -6.25 5.79
C GLU A 78 22.21 -5.30 6.06
N ASN A 79 21.11 -5.52 5.33
CA ASN A 79 19.83 -4.88 5.58
C ASN A 79 18.75 -5.93 5.34
N LEU A 80 18.24 -6.48 6.44
CA LEU A 80 17.17 -7.47 6.45
C LEU A 80 15.85 -6.77 6.71
N PHE A 81 14.78 -7.26 6.11
CA PHE A 81 13.44 -6.72 6.30
C PHE A 81 12.60 -7.66 7.17
N PRO A 82 11.91 -7.13 8.20
CA PRO A 82 11.03 -7.95 9.01
C PRO A 82 9.76 -8.32 8.26
N ASN A 83 9.12 -9.40 8.69
CA ASN A 83 7.72 -9.62 8.39
C ASN A 83 6.87 -8.61 9.15
N PHE A 84 5.92 -8.03 8.43
CA PHE A 84 4.96 -7.07 8.95
C PHE A 84 3.55 -7.51 8.59
N THR A 85 2.59 -7.08 9.40
CA THR A 85 1.18 -7.09 9.04
C THR A 85 0.73 -5.66 8.88
N THR A 86 0.00 -5.37 7.81
CA THR A 86 -0.68 -4.09 7.60
C THR A 86 -2.17 -4.33 7.48
N TRP A 87 -2.93 -3.63 8.31
CA TRP A 87 -4.39 -3.59 8.27
C TRP A 87 -4.84 -2.30 7.64
N ARG A 88 -5.96 -2.39 6.92
CA ARG A 88 -6.60 -1.24 6.28
C ARG A 88 -8.00 -1.10 6.83
N GLU A 89 -8.43 0.14 6.91
CA GLU A 89 -9.79 0.49 7.26
C GLU A 89 -10.40 1.32 6.14
N GLN A 90 -11.71 1.21 5.98
CA GLN A 90 -12.46 2.03 5.04
C GLN A 90 -12.60 3.44 5.62
N ILE A 91 -12.02 4.43 4.94
CA ILE A 91 -12.15 5.85 5.29
C ILE A 91 -13.07 6.54 4.28
N ASP A 92 -13.91 7.45 4.78
CA ASP A 92 -14.92 8.19 4.01
C ASP A 92 -15.88 7.28 3.21
N GLY A 93 -16.08 6.04 3.68
CA GLY A 93 -16.98 5.06 3.07
C GLY A 93 -16.60 4.61 1.65
N LYS A 94 -15.36 4.86 1.22
CA LYS A 94 -14.96 4.61 -0.18
C LYS A 94 -13.59 3.98 -0.35
N TYR A 95 -12.60 4.38 0.43
CA TYR A 95 -11.20 4.00 0.19
C TYR A 95 -10.62 3.24 1.39
N TRP A 96 -9.99 2.11 1.10
CA TRP A 96 -9.27 1.31 2.08
C TRP A 96 -7.85 1.84 2.25
N PHE A 97 -7.60 2.53 3.37
CA PHE A 97 -6.28 3.09 3.68
C PHE A 97 -5.56 2.24 4.70
N PRO A 98 -4.22 2.11 4.62
CA PRO A 98 -3.46 1.50 5.69
C PRO A 98 -3.56 2.38 6.94
N THR A 99 -4.09 1.84 8.03
CA THR A 99 -4.23 2.57 9.30
C THR A 99 -3.32 2.01 10.39
N TYR A 100 -2.95 0.74 10.28
CA TYR A 100 -2.08 0.08 11.24
C TYR A 100 -1.07 -0.84 10.56
N THR A 101 0.20 -0.72 10.90
CA THR A 101 1.25 -1.69 10.52
C THR A 101 2.02 -2.12 11.76
N ARG A 102 2.23 -3.42 11.91
CA ARG A 102 3.00 -4.01 13.00
C ARG A 102 4.00 -5.02 12.47
N ALA A 103 5.25 -4.90 12.88
CA ALA A 103 6.26 -5.94 12.74
C ALA A 103 6.73 -6.38 14.14
N ASP A 104 6.84 -7.68 14.36
CA ASP A 104 7.44 -8.28 15.55
C ASP A 104 8.16 -9.53 15.07
N ASP A 105 9.46 -9.40 14.82
CA ASP A 105 10.25 -10.41 14.11
C ASP A 105 11.67 -10.47 14.68
N THR A 106 12.38 -11.56 14.41
CA THR A 106 13.81 -11.71 14.71
C THR A 106 14.59 -11.77 13.41
N LEU A 107 15.45 -10.78 13.19
CA LEU A 107 16.28 -10.67 12.00
C LEU A 107 17.62 -11.38 12.23
N HIS A 108 17.90 -12.37 11.39
CA HIS A 108 19.11 -13.19 11.46
C HIS A 108 20.27 -12.57 10.67
N PHE A 109 20.97 -11.61 11.29
CA PHE A 109 22.17 -11.03 10.74
C PHE A 109 23.36 -11.99 10.89
N SER A 110 24.38 -11.83 10.04
CA SER A 110 25.61 -12.62 10.05
C SER A 110 26.40 -12.50 11.37
N ASN A 111 26.22 -11.41 12.11
CA ASN A 111 26.85 -11.16 13.40
C ASN A 111 25.95 -11.50 14.60
N GLY A 112 24.75 -12.04 14.37
CA GLY A 112 23.82 -12.44 15.40
C GLY A 112 22.37 -12.03 15.12
N ASP A 113 21.50 -12.45 16.02
CA ASP A 113 20.07 -12.19 15.90
C ASP A 113 19.69 -10.83 16.50
N VAL A 114 18.81 -10.11 15.81
CA VAL A 114 18.26 -8.83 16.27
C VAL A 114 16.75 -8.93 16.32
N LYS A 115 16.17 -8.84 17.52
CA LYS A 115 14.72 -8.74 17.68
C LYS A 115 14.26 -7.32 17.36
N ILE A 116 13.28 -7.18 16.48
CA ILE A 116 12.69 -5.90 16.09
C ILE A 116 11.19 -5.87 16.38
N ARG A 117 10.73 -4.73 16.88
CA ARG A 117 9.30 -4.41 17.00
C ARG A 117 9.06 -3.04 16.37
N GLU A 118 8.26 -3.00 15.32
CA GLU A 118 7.85 -1.78 14.63
C GLU A 118 6.33 -1.64 14.73
N ILE A 119 5.86 -0.43 15.04
CA ILE A 119 4.44 -0.09 15.04
C ILE A 119 4.29 1.25 14.33
N VAL A 120 3.49 1.26 13.26
CA VAL A 120 3.14 2.46 12.51
C VAL A 120 1.63 2.63 12.55
N LYS A 121 1.17 3.82 12.93
CA LYS A 121 -0.24 4.20 12.96
C LYS A 121 -0.46 5.38 12.03
N TYR A 122 -1.46 5.28 11.17
CA TYR A 122 -1.92 6.39 10.34
C TYR A 122 -3.28 6.84 10.84
N GLU A 123 -3.35 8.08 11.30
CA GLU A 123 -4.54 8.67 11.90
C GLU A 123 -4.86 10.01 11.23
N ASN A 124 -6.12 10.45 11.34
CA ASN A 124 -6.57 11.76 10.88
C ASN A 124 -6.37 12.01 9.36
N TYR A 125 -6.63 11.00 8.52
CA TYR A 125 -6.67 11.21 7.07
C TYR A 125 -7.67 12.31 6.72
N LYS A 126 -7.24 13.25 5.88
CA LYS A 126 -8.09 14.28 5.29
C LYS A 126 -7.76 14.39 3.82
N GLN A 127 -8.77 14.23 2.97
CA GLN A 127 -8.61 14.54 1.56
C GLN A 127 -8.20 16.01 1.41
N PHE A 128 -7.11 16.27 0.68
CA PHE A 128 -6.72 17.63 0.36
C PHE A 128 -7.80 18.27 -0.53
N GLY A 129 -8.37 19.39 -0.07
CA GLY A 129 -9.30 20.20 -0.83
C GLY A 129 -8.86 21.66 -0.81
N SER A 130 -8.72 22.28 -1.99
CA SER A 130 -8.49 23.71 -2.09
C SER A 130 -9.80 24.46 -2.27
N LYS A 131 -10.03 25.50 -1.46
CA LYS A 131 -11.11 26.46 -1.69
C LYS A 131 -10.55 27.58 -2.57
N SER A 132 -10.64 27.44 -3.90
CA SER A 132 -10.27 28.51 -4.82
C SER A 132 -11.36 29.58 -4.85
N ARG A 133 -11.01 30.83 -4.54
CA ARG A 133 -11.88 32.00 -4.73
C ARG A 133 -11.38 32.77 -5.95
N ILE A 134 -12.22 32.83 -6.99
CA ILE A 134 -11.92 33.61 -8.20
C ILE A 134 -12.52 35.00 -8.00
N THR A 135 -11.66 36.02 -8.00
CA THR A 135 -12.08 37.42 -7.95
C THR A 135 -11.82 38.08 -9.30
N TYR A 136 -12.80 38.81 -9.83
CA TYR A 136 -12.62 39.69 -10.99
C TYR A 136 -12.85 41.13 -10.52
N GLN A 137 -11.86 42.00 -10.71
CA GLN A 137 -11.90 43.41 -10.27
C GLN A 137 -12.32 43.60 -8.80
N GLY A 138 -11.87 42.72 -7.89
CA GLY A 138 -12.17 42.82 -6.46
C GLY A 138 -13.54 42.29 -6.03
N GLN A 139 -14.40 41.87 -6.95
CA GLN A 139 -15.67 41.21 -6.64
C GLN A 139 -15.57 39.69 -6.82
N GLU A 140 -16.20 38.95 -5.91
CA GLU A 140 -16.26 37.49 -5.96
C GLU A 140 -17.25 37.06 -7.05
N VAL A 141 -16.76 36.29 -8.03
CA VAL A 141 -17.61 35.82 -9.13
C VAL A 141 -18.44 34.64 -8.62
N PRO A 142 -19.78 34.63 -8.80
CA PRO A 142 -20.61 33.51 -8.39
C PRO A 142 -20.14 32.22 -9.05
N ARG A 143 -19.97 31.15 -8.26
CA ARG A 143 -19.69 29.81 -8.79
C ARG A 143 -20.93 29.29 -9.52
N GLY A 144 -21.02 29.56 -10.81
CA GLY A 144 -21.97 28.89 -11.71
C GLY A 144 -21.65 27.40 -11.80
N SER A 145 -22.68 26.56 -11.76
CA SER A 145 -22.61 25.13 -12.04
C SER A 145 -22.12 24.86 -13.47
N GLY A 146 -20.80 24.72 -13.65
CA GLY A 146 -20.16 24.43 -14.92
C GLY A 146 -19.93 22.93 -15.13
N GLN A 147 -20.65 22.35 -16.09
CA GLN A 147 -20.32 21.08 -16.76
C GLN A 147 -18.91 21.11 -17.39
N PRO A 148 -18.28 19.94 -17.63
CA PRO A 148 -16.92 19.86 -18.15
C PRO A 148 -16.86 20.06 -19.67
N GLY A 149 -15.93 20.91 -20.12
CA GLY A 149 -15.35 20.80 -21.46
C GLY A 149 -15.35 22.09 -22.29
N GLN A 150 -14.16 22.63 -22.55
CA GLN A 150 -13.67 22.93 -23.90
C GLN A 150 -12.19 23.33 -23.83
N ALA A 151 -11.32 22.51 -24.44
CA ALA A 151 -9.93 22.85 -24.66
C ALA A 151 -9.84 23.90 -25.79
N PRO A 152 -8.92 24.88 -25.73
CA PRO A 152 -8.74 25.83 -26.83
C PRO A 152 -8.07 25.17 -28.04
N PRO A 153 -8.32 25.66 -29.27
CA PRO A 153 -7.78 25.06 -30.49
C PRO A 153 -6.26 25.28 -30.61
N PRO A 154 -5.55 24.38 -31.32
CA PRO A 154 -4.11 24.46 -31.51
C PRO A 154 -3.72 25.65 -32.40
N LYS A 155 -2.51 26.18 -32.16
CA LYS A 155 -1.85 27.18 -33.00
C LYS A 155 -1.25 26.55 -34.25
#